data_AF-A0A5D2WJ13-F1
#
_entry.id   AF-A0A5D2WJ13-F1
#
_cell.length_a   1.000
_cell.length_b   1.000
_cell.length_c   1.000
_cell.angle_alpha   90.00
_cell.angle_beta   90.00
_cell.angle_gamma   90.00
#
_symmetry.space_group_name_H-M   'P 1'
#
loop_
_entity.id
_entity.type
_entity.pdbx_description
1 polymer ?
#
loop_
_entity_poly.entity_id
_entity_poly.type
_entity_poly.pdbx_seq_one_letter_code
_entity_poly.pdbx_strand_id
1 'polypeptide(L)'
;MGRGKFKGKPTGHRHFSTPEELRAGTSARPRTFRKEEAEVEEEEEREESEEEIEEEPEKRKGTQGLIEIENPNLAKQKNVKAKDVDMGKTTELSRREREEIEKQKAHERYMKLQEQGKTEQSRKDLERLAMIRQQRAEAAKKREEEKAAKEQKKVEARK
;
A
#
# COMPACT_ATOMS: atom_id res chain seq x y z
N MET A 1 -38.10 -7.78 -41.34
CA MET A 1 -37.57 -7.88 -39.96
C MET A 1 -37.14 -6.49 -39.50
N GLY A 2 -37.98 -5.79 -38.74
CA GLY A 2 -37.68 -4.43 -38.27
C GLY A 2 -36.65 -4.47 -37.14
N ARG A 3 -35.45 -3.93 -37.37
CA ARG A 3 -34.44 -3.78 -36.30
C ARG A 3 -34.78 -2.54 -35.48
N GLY A 4 -35.30 -2.74 -34.27
CA GLY A 4 -35.56 -1.67 -33.32
C GLY A 4 -34.27 -0.95 -32.93
N LYS A 5 -34.27 0.39 -32.99
CA LYS A 5 -33.17 1.24 -32.53
C LYS A 5 -33.16 1.26 -30.99
N PHE A 6 -32.42 0.36 -30.35
CA PHE A 6 -32.17 0.42 -28.92
C PHE A 6 -31.22 1.59 -28.61
N LYS A 7 -31.75 2.70 -28.10
CA LYS A 7 -30.92 3.76 -27.52
C LYS A 7 -30.52 3.31 -26.11
N GLY A 8 -29.32 2.76 -25.96
CA GLY A 8 -28.75 2.49 -24.65
C GLY A 8 -28.70 3.78 -23.85
N LYS A 9 -29.39 3.85 -22.71
CA LYS A 9 -29.24 4.96 -21.77
C LYS A 9 -27.77 4.99 -21.32
N PRO A 10 -27.15 6.18 -21.15
CA PRO A 10 -25.80 6.24 -20.59
C PRO A 10 -25.87 5.63 -19.19
N THR A 11 -25.28 4.45 -19.01
CA THR A 11 -25.10 3.85 -17.70
C THR A 11 -24.30 4.84 -16.87
N GLY A 12 -24.94 5.36 -15.82
CA GLY A 12 -24.40 6.43 -14.98
C GLY A 12 -22.96 6.13 -14.58
N HIS A 13 -22.08 7.10 -14.78
CA HIS A 13 -20.70 7.01 -14.35
C HIS A 13 -20.68 6.82 -12.83
N ARG A 14 -20.11 5.70 -12.37
CA ARG A 14 -19.91 5.47 -10.94
C ARG A 14 -18.67 6.23 -10.51
N HIS A 15 -18.84 7.21 -9.63
CA HIS A 15 -17.72 7.88 -8.98
C HIS A 15 -17.20 6.99 -7.85
N PHE A 16 -15.98 6.50 -7.98
CA PHE A 16 -15.26 5.82 -6.91
C PHE A 16 -14.34 6.83 -6.25
N SER A 17 -14.36 6.89 -4.92
CA SER A 17 -13.44 7.73 -4.16
C SER A 17 -12.00 7.25 -4.37
N THR A 18 -11.09 8.17 -4.67
CA THR A 18 -9.67 7.84 -4.82
C THR A 18 -9.00 7.71 -3.44
N PRO A 19 -7.87 6.98 -3.32
CA PRO A 19 -7.13 6.88 -2.05
C PRO A 19 -6.70 8.24 -1.49
N GLU A 20 -6.39 9.22 -2.35
CA GLU A 20 -6.08 10.59 -1.93
C GLU A 20 -7.31 11.31 -1.37
N GLU A 21 -8.49 11.14 -1.98
CA GLU A 21 -9.76 11.72 -1.47
C GLU A 21 -10.22 11.08 -0.16
N LEU A 22 -9.92 9.80 0.06
CA LEU A 22 -10.18 9.11 1.32
C LEU A 22 -9.31 9.69 2.43
N ARG A 23 -8.00 9.89 2.18
CA ARG A 23 -7.08 10.51 3.15
C ARG A 23 -7.41 11.98 3.42
N ALA A 24 -7.79 12.73 2.40
CA ALA A 24 -8.21 14.13 2.54
C ALA A 24 -9.59 14.27 3.21
N GLY A 25 -10.34 13.18 3.39
CA GLY A 25 -11.68 13.20 3.99
C GLY A 25 -12.73 13.89 3.12
N THR A 26 -12.43 14.17 1.84
CA THR A 26 -13.33 14.82 0.88
C THR A 26 -14.17 13.82 0.09
N SER A 27 -14.12 12.54 0.45
CA SER A 27 -14.87 11.48 -0.25
C SER A 27 -16.38 11.74 -0.22
N ALA A 28 -17.07 11.39 -1.31
CA ALA A 28 -18.52 11.52 -1.44
C ALA A 28 -19.32 10.49 -0.59
N ARG A 29 -18.65 9.76 0.31
CA ARG A 29 -19.30 8.76 1.18
C ARG A 29 -19.99 9.45 2.37
N PRO A 30 -21.16 8.98 2.81
CA PRO A 30 -21.90 9.59 3.92
C PRO A 30 -21.10 9.50 5.23
N ARG A 31 -21.12 10.58 6.02
CA ARG A 31 -20.37 10.71 7.29
C ARG A 31 -20.71 9.63 8.33
N THR A 32 -21.87 9.00 8.23
CA THR A 32 -22.30 7.92 9.12
C THR A 32 -21.44 6.66 8.97
N PHE A 33 -20.95 6.37 7.76
CA PHE A 33 -20.14 5.18 7.49
C PHE A 33 -18.74 5.28 8.11
N ARG A 34 -18.18 6.50 8.18
CA ARG A 34 -16.89 6.77 8.86
C ARG A 34 -16.99 6.62 10.38
N LYS A 35 -18.16 6.86 10.97
CA LYS A 35 -18.32 6.77 12.43
C LYS A 35 -18.27 5.32 12.90
N GLU A 36 -18.89 4.40 12.16
CA GLU A 36 -18.82 2.96 12.43
C GLU A 36 -17.40 2.42 12.21
N GLU A 37 -16.73 2.76 11.10
CA GLU A 37 -15.34 2.31 10.86
C GLU A 37 -14.36 2.86 11.92
N ALA A 38 -14.51 4.11 12.36
CA ALA A 38 -13.65 4.71 13.38
C ALA A 38 -13.95 4.17 14.80
N GLU A 39 -15.20 3.85 15.12
CA GLU A 39 -15.56 3.20 16.40
C GLU A 39 -15.01 1.78 16.45
N VAL A 40 -15.01 1.04 15.33
CA VAL A 40 -14.41 -0.30 15.25
C VAL A 40 -12.88 -0.23 15.33
N GLU A 41 -12.24 0.74 14.67
CA GLU A 41 -10.78 0.96 14.76
C GLU A 41 -10.36 1.39 16.18
N GLU A 42 -11.17 2.21 16.86
CA GLU A 42 -10.94 2.61 18.27
C GLU A 42 -11.22 1.47 19.27
N GLU A 43 -12.20 0.59 19.00
CA GLU A 43 -12.43 -0.64 19.78
C GLU A 43 -11.31 -1.67 19.58
N GLU A 44 -10.82 -1.86 18.35
CA GLU A 44 -9.67 -2.74 18.07
C GLU A 44 -8.38 -2.20 18.70
N GLU A 45 -8.11 -0.89 18.65
CA GLU A 45 -6.97 -0.28 19.36
C GLU A 45 -7.11 -0.38 20.90
N ARG A 46 -8.34 -0.37 21.42
CA ARG A 46 -8.59 -0.60 22.86
C ARG A 46 -8.38 -2.04 23.26
N GLU A 47 -8.92 -3.01 22.52
CA GLU A 47 -8.72 -4.43 22.82
C GLU A 47 -7.23 -4.82 22.71
N GLU A 48 -6.49 -4.26 21.75
CA GLU A 48 -5.04 -4.48 21.62
C GLU A 48 -4.25 -3.82 22.77
N SER A 49 -4.74 -2.70 23.32
CA SER A 49 -4.13 -2.03 24.48
C SER A 49 -4.51 -2.64 25.84
N GLU A 50 -5.63 -3.38 25.94
CA GLU A 50 -6.11 -3.98 27.20
C GLU A 50 -5.52 -5.39 27.45
N GLU A 51 -4.91 -6.00 26.43
CA GLU A 51 -4.13 -7.24 26.57
C GLU A 51 -2.67 -7.00 27.06
N GLU A 52 -2.18 -5.75 27.07
CA GLU A 52 -0.83 -5.40 27.52
C GLU A 52 -0.83 -4.63 28.86
N ILE A 53 -0.82 -5.41 29.95
CA ILE A 53 -0.33 -5.07 31.31
C ILE A 53 -1.28 -4.26 32.22
N GLU A 54 -2.05 -4.99 33.02
CA GLU A 54 -2.27 -4.66 34.44
C GLU A 54 -1.87 -5.88 35.31
N GLU A 55 -0.57 -6.17 35.41
CA GLU A 55 -0.05 -6.88 36.59
C GLU A 55 0.02 -5.88 37.76
N GLU A 56 -1.14 -5.55 38.33
CA GLU A 56 -1.16 -5.08 39.72
C GLU A 56 -0.46 -6.15 40.57
N PRO A 57 0.38 -5.77 41.55
CA PRO A 57 0.92 -6.74 42.49
C PRO A 57 -0.25 -7.22 43.36
N GLU A 58 -0.88 -8.32 42.94
CA GLU A 58 -1.87 -9.01 43.74
C GLU A 58 -1.28 -9.20 45.14
N LYS A 59 -1.94 -8.64 46.15
CA LYS A 59 -1.56 -8.82 47.55
C LYS A 59 -1.64 -10.32 47.85
N ARG A 60 -0.50 -11.00 47.79
CA ARG A 60 -0.38 -12.44 48.01
C ARG A 60 -1.00 -12.77 49.37
N LYS A 61 -2.01 -13.65 49.36
CA LYS A 61 -2.76 -14.01 50.56
C LYS A 61 -1.98 -15.05 51.37
N GLY A 62 -1.94 -14.90 52.69
CA GLY A 62 -1.37 -15.90 53.61
C GLY A 62 0.16 -15.99 53.58
N THR A 63 0.70 -17.22 53.67
CA THR A 63 2.15 -17.49 53.78
C THR A 63 2.91 -17.42 52.45
N GLN A 64 2.22 -17.16 51.33
CA GLN A 64 2.81 -17.08 49.99
C GLN A 64 3.83 -15.94 49.81
N GLY A 65 3.77 -14.91 50.66
CA GLY A 65 4.80 -13.85 50.71
C GLY A 65 6.05 -14.24 51.50
N LEU A 66 5.98 -15.29 52.32
CA LEU A 66 7.07 -15.76 53.17
C LEU A 66 7.91 -16.86 52.50
N ILE A 67 7.36 -17.52 51.47
CA ILE A 67 8.06 -18.54 50.69
C ILE A 67 8.89 -17.83 49.62
N GLU A 68 10.22 -17.96 49.73
CA GLU A 68 11.16 -17.43 48.75
C GLU A 68 11.06 -18.24 47.45
N ILE A 69 10.59 -17.58 46.38
CA ILE A 69 10.50 -18.21 45.06
C ILE A 69 11.90 -18.15 44.41
N GLU A 70 12.66 -19.25 44.52
CA GLU A 70 13.95 -19.44 43.85
C GLU A 70 13.76 -19.87 42.37
N ASN A 71 12.91 -19.17 41.62
CA ASN A 71 12.79 -19.43 40.19
C ASN A 71 13.89 -18.63 39.45
N PRO A 72 14.89 -19.28 38.85
CA PRO A 72 15.97 -18.59 38.13
C PRO A 72 15.48 -17.81 36.90
N ASN A 73 14.30 -18.15 36.36
CA ASN A 73 13.65 -17.42 35.26
C ASN A 73 12.72 -16.30 35.75
N LEU A 74 12.53 -16.15 37.07
CA LEU A 74 11.76 -15.03 37.65
C LEU A 74 12.62 -13.76 37.61
N ALA A 75 12.69 -13.16 36.43
CA ALA A 75 13.37 -11.89 36.23
C ALA A 75 12.65 -10.80 37.03
N LYS A 76 13.26 -10.36 38.14
CA LYS A 76 12.79 -9.19 38.88
C LYS A 76 13.09 -7.95 38.02
N GLN A 77 12.06 -7.19 37.66
CA GLN A 77 12.26 -5.93 36.95
C GLN A 77 13.10 -4.98 37.82
N LYS A 78 14.26 -4.56 37.30
CA LYS A 78 15.13 -3.57 37.95
C LYS A 78 14.95 -2.23 37.26
N ASN A 79 14.46 -1.24 38.01
CA ASN A 79 14.34 0.13 37.51
C ASN A 79 15.75 0.74 37.40
N VAL A 80 16.27 0.85 36.17
CA VAL A 80 17.55 1.51 35.89
C VAL A 80 17.29 2.99 35.64
N LYS A 81 18.13 3.87 36.18
CA LYS A 81 18.02 5.31 35.97
C LYS A 81 18.52 5.67 34.58
N ALA A 82 17.86 6.61 33.91
CA ALA A 82 18.19 7.04 32.54
C ALA A 82 19.65 7.46 32.33
N LYS A 83 20.37 7.86 33.40
CA LYS A 83 21.79 8.25 33.34
C LYS A 83 22.76 7.08 33.16
N ASP A 84 22.33 5.87 33.51
CA ASP A 84 23.16 4.66 33.48
C ASP A 84 22.86 3.79 32.24
N VAL A 85 22.02 4.28 31.32
CA VAL A 85 21.67 3.59 30.07
C VAL A 85 22.75 3.85 29.02
N ASP A 86 23.45 2.80 28.64
CA ASP A 86 24.53 2.81 27.65
C ASP A 86 23.94 2.79 26.22
N MET A 87 23.78 3.97 25.62
CA MET A 87 23.24 4.13 24.25
C MET A 87 24.15 3.56 23.16
N GLY A 88 25.38 3.16 23.49
CA GLY A 88 26.33 2.56 22.55
C GLY A 88 26.10 1.06 22.32
N LYS A 89 25.31 0.39 23.17
CA LYS A 89 24.90 -0.99 22.96
C LYS A 89 23.71 -0.99 22.02
N THR A 90 23.95 -1.24 20.74
CA THR A 90 22.87 -1.61 19.83
C THR A 90 22.21 -2.86 20.40
N THR A 91 21.00 -2.70 20.93
CA THR A 91 20.16 -3.83 21.30
C THR A 91 20.06 -4.70 20.05
N GLU A 92 20.69 -5.86 20.12
CA GLU A 92 20.63 -6.82 19.04
C GLU A 92 19.17 -7.14 18.79
N LEU A 93 18.62 -6.62 17.69
CA LEU A 93 17.23 -6.78 17.32
C LEU A 93 16.84 -8.25 17.47
N SER A 94 15.68 -8.47 18.08
CA SER A 94 15.13 -9.80 18.30
C SER A 94 15.11 -10.57 16.98
N ARG A 95 15.23 -11.90 17.02
CA ARG A 95 15.18 -12.73 15.80
C ARG A 95 13.97 -12.39 14.92
N ARG A 96 12.82 -12.12 15.57
CA ARG A 96 11.58 -11.69 14.92
C ARG A 96 11.74 -10.36 14.18
N GLU A 97 12.30 -9.36 14.84
CA GLU A 97 12.51 -8.03 14.27
C GLU A 97 13.50 -8.06 13.09
N ARG A 98 14.53 -8.92 13.15
CA ARG A 98 15.47 -9.10 12.02
C ARG A 98 14.77 -9.68 10.80
N GLU A 99 13.96 -10.71 10.99
CA GLU A 99 13.20 -11.35 9.91
C GLU A 99 12.16 -10.40 9.30
N GLU A 100 11.50 -9.58 10.12
CA GLU A 100 10.55 -8.57 9.64
C GLU A 100 11.23 -7.47 8.81
N ILE A 101 12.37 -6.97 9.26
CA ILE A 101 13.15 -5.96 8.51
C ILE A 101 13.68 -6.56 7.20
N GLU A 102 14.12 -7.82 7.21
CA GLU A 102 14.55 -8.50 5.99
C GLU A 102 13.39 -8.70 5.01
N LYS A 103 12.20 -9.06 5.51
CA LYS A 103 10.97 -9.17 4.70
C LYS A 103 10.58 -7.83 4.08
N GLN A 104 10.64 -6.74 4.85
CA GLN A 104 10.40 -5.39 4.35
C GLN A 104 11.42 -5.00 3.28
N LYS A 105 12.71 -5.19 3.53
CA LYS A 105 13.79 -4.92 2.56
C LYS A 105 13.64 -5.75 1.28
N ALA A 106 13.24 -7.01 1.39
CA ALA A 106 13.01 -7.88 0.24
C ALA A 106 11.83 -7.38 -0.60
N HIS A 107 10.74 -6.97 0.04
CA HIS A 107 9.58 -6.38 -0.63
C HIS A 107 9.97 -5.07 -1.34
N GLU A 108 10.65 -4.15 -0.66
CA GLU A 108 11.14 -2.90 -1.25
C GLU A 108 12.05 -3.16 -2.45
N ARG A 109 12.96 -4.13 -2.35
CA ARG A 109 13.84 -4.50 -3.45
C ARG A 109 13.06 -5.04 -4.64
N TYR A 110 12.03 -5.84 -4.40
CA TYR A 110 11.15 -6.34 -5.45
C TYR A 110 10.40 -5.21 -6.15
N MET A 111 9.79 -4.31 -5.38
CA MET A 111 9.10 -3.13 -5.91
C MET A 111 10.04 -2.25 -6.74
N LYS A 112 11.24 -1.98 -6.22
CA LYS A 112 12.28 -1.23 -6.95
C LYS A 112 12.72 -1.92 -8.24
N LEU A 113 12.83 -3.24 -8.26
CA LEU A 113 13.16 -3.99 -9.49
C LEU A 113 12.01 -3.92 -10.52
N GLN A 114 10.77 -3.91 -10.06
CA GLN A 114 9.60 -3.79 -10.92
C GLN A 114 9.49 -2.39 -11.52
N GLU A 115 9.70 -1.34 -10.73
CA GLU A 115 9.82 0.05 -11.18
C GLU A 115 10.95 0.23 -12.19
N GLN A 116 12.10 -0.42 -11.97
CA GLN A 116 13.23 -0.43 -12.90
C GLN A 116 12.99 -1.20 -14.19
N GLY A 117 11.84 -1.88 -14.35
CA GLY A 117 11.61 -2.69 -15.54
C GLY A 117 12.37 -4.01 -15.58
N LYS A 118 12.99 -4.42 -14.46
CA LYS A 118 13.90 -5.58 -14.45
C LYS A 118 13.19 -6.90 -14.22
N THR A 119 12.01 -6.89 -13.60
CA THR A 119 11.16 -8.09 -13.46
C THR A 119 10.61 -8.52 -14.81
N GLU A 120 10.42 -9.83 -15.00
CA GLU A 120 9.91 -10.36 -16.28
C GLU A 120 8.54 -9.81 -16.66
N GLN A 121 7.68 -9.55 -15.67
CA GLN A 121 6.38 -8.91 -15.86
C GLN A 121 6.55 -7.49 -16.40
N SER A 122 7.40 -6.68 -15.76
CA SER A 122 7.63 -5.30 -16.18
C SER A 122 8.29 -5.23 -17.57
N ARG A 123 9.21 -6.16 -17.90
CA ARG A 123 9.77 -6.26 -19.26
C ARG A 123 8.69 -6.52 -20.30
N LYS A 124 7.80 -7.48 -20.07
CA LYS A 124 6.67 -7.79 -20.97
C LYS A 124 5.74 -6.58 -21.14
N ASP A 125 5.44 -5.87 -20.05
CA ASP A 125 4.59 -4.68 -20.11
C ASP A 125 5.27 -3.54 -20.88
N LEU A 126 6.57 -3.31 -20.67
CA LEU A 126 7.35 -2.33 -21.42
C LEU A 126 7.44 -2.69 -22.90
N GLU A 127 7.66 -3.96 -23.24
CA GLU A 127 7.66 -4.47 -24.62
C GLU A 127 6.30 -4.26 -25.30
N ARG A 128 5.20 -4.56 -24.58
CA ARG A 128 3.84 -4.31 -25.07
C ARG A 128 3.61 -2.81 -25.32
N LEU A 129 4.03 -1.95 -24.39
CA LEU A 129 3.93 -0.49 -24.56
C LEU A 129 4.79 0.00 -25.73
N ALA A 130 5.98 -0.56 -25.93
CA ALA A 130 6.84 -0.23 -27.06
C ALA A 130 6.19 -0.61 -28.40
N MET A 131 5.59 -1.79 -28.51
CA MET A 131 4.85 -2.21 -29.70
C MET A 131 3.68 -1.25 -30.01
N ILE A 132 2.92 -0.82 -29.00
CA ILE A 132 1.84 0.16 -29.18
C ILE A 132 2.39 1.51 -29.64
N ARG A 133 3.50 1.98 -29.07
CA ARG A 133 4.16 3.22 -29.50
C ARG A 133 4.61 3.13 -30.96
N GLN A 134 5.19 2.00 -31.38
CA GLN A 134 5.58 1.75 -32.76
C GLN A 134 4.36 1.78 -33.70
N GLN A 135 3.30 1.05 -33.38
CA GLN A 135 2.07 1.06 -34.19
C GLN A 135 1.47 2.47 -34.32
N ARG A 136 1.49 3.26 -33.24
CA ARG A 136 1.02 4.65 -33.28
C ARG A 136 1.92 5.53 -34.15
N ALA A 137 3.23 5.38 -34.04
CA ALA A 137 4.19 6.14 -34.85
C ALA A 137 4.07 5.78 -36.34
N GLU A 138 3.95 4.50 -36.67
CA GLU A 138 3.74 4.04 -38.05
C GLU A 138 2.40 4.53 -38.62
N ALA A 139 1.33 4.50 -37.83
CA ALA A 139 0.04 5.03 -38.25
C ALA A 139 0.08 6.55 -38.47
N ALA A 140 0.83 7.29 -37.64
CA ALA A 140 1.03 8.72 -37.82
C ALA A 140 1.83 9.00 -39.11
N LYS A 141 2.95 8.30 -39.32
CA LYS A 141 3.76 8.41 -40.55
C LYS A 141 2.94 8.09 -41.81
N LYS A 142 2.19 6.98 -41.82
CA LYS A 142 1.30 6.63 -42.95
C LYS A 142 0.27 7.71 -43.23
N ARG A 143 -0.31 8.33 -42.20
CA ARG A 143 -1.26 9.45 -42.38
C ARG A 143 -0.58 10.70 -42.94
N GLU A 144 0.64 11.00 -42.53
CA GLU A 144 1.41 12.14 -43.06
C GLU A 144 1.79 11.92 -44.52
N GLU A 145 2.27 10.73 -44.87
CA GLU A 145 2.60 10.34 -46.25
C GLU A 145 1.36 10.40 -47.16
N GLU A 146 0.21 9.88 -46.71
CA GLU A 146 -1.03 9.98 -47.48
C GLU A 146 -1.50 11.43 -47.65
N LYS A 147 -1.33 12.27 -46.64
CA LYS A 147 -1.68 13.70 -46.73
C LYS A 147 -0.75 14.41 -47.71
N ALA A 148 0.56 14.18 -47.62
CA ALA A 148 1.54 14.75 -48.52
C ALA A 148 1.31 14.31 -49.97
N ALA A 149 1.03 13.02 -50.22
CA ALA A 149 0.70 12.52 -51.56
C ALA A 149 -0.61 13.12 -52.10
N LYS A 150 -1.62 13.32 -51.25
CA LYS A 150 -2.88 14.00 -51.64
C LYS A 150 -2.64 15.48 -51.95
N GLU A 151 -1.75 16.15 -51.24
CA GLU A 151 -1.37 17.55 -51.51
C GLU A 151 -0.56 17.67 -52.81
N GLN A 152 0.43 16.81 -53.03
CA GLN A 152 1.18 16.76 -54.29
C GLN A 152 0.25 16.54 -55.49
N LYS A 153 -0.67 15.58 -55.42
CA LYS A 153 -1.68 15.36 -56.47
C LYS A 153 -2.59 16.57 -56.69
N LYS A 154 -2.96 17.30 -55.64
CA LYS A 154 -3.75 18.55 -55.76
C LYS A 154 -2.96 19.69 -56.38
N VAL A 155 -1.66 19.77 -56.11
CA VAL A 155 -0.77 20.78 -56.70
C VAL A 155 -0.51 20.46 -58.17
N GLU A 156 -0.26 19.19 -58.52
CA GLU A 156 -0.15 18.73 -59.91
C GLU A 156 -1.44 18.95 -60.70
N ALA A 157 -2.61 18.69 -60.12
CA ALA A 157 -3.89 18.93 -60.78
C ALA A 157 -4.27 20.43 -60.93
N ARG A 158 -3.57 21.33 -60.24
CA ARG A 158 -3.75 22.79 -60.34
C ARG A 158 -2.77 23.44 -61.32
N LYS A 159 -1.78 22.71 -61.81
CA LYS A 159 -0.76 23.17 -62.76
C LYS A 159 -1.17 22.78 -64.18
#